data_AF-A0A7R9AF99-F1
#
_entry.id   AF-A0A7R9AF99-F1
#
_cell.length_a   1.000
_cell.length_b   1.000
_cell.length_c   1.000
_cell.angle_alpha   90.00
_cell.angle_beta   90.00
_cell.angle_gamma   90.00
#
_symmetry.space_group_name_H-M   'P 1'
#
loop_
_entity.id
_entity.type
_entity.pdbx_description
1 polymer ?
#
loop_
_entity_poly.entity_id
_entity_poly.type
_entity_poly.pdbx_seq_one_letter_code
_entity_poly.pdbx_strand_id
1 'polypeptide(L)'
;MTGLIPSKWCPWIIAMLGLVQDLQLTEGKEARGNPLNFPPRHVPTNMKFCFFNVTNPQGFADGNGSLNLVEIGPYMFREVIEMNGPEIFENGTVEYYEKKTFSFVREESVGDQSELMTTINAPVLSSIGEFLASTLAVT
;
A
#
# COMPACT_ATOMS: atom_id res chain seq x y z
N MET A 1 23.54 -34.03 12.31
CA MET A 1 22.70 -34.94 13.13
C MET A 1 21.30 -34.94 12.54
N THR A 2 21.00 -35.94 11.73
CA THR A 2 19.75 -36.04 10.94
C THR A 2 18.63 -36.60 11.82
N GLY A 3 17.74 -35.73 12.30
CA GLY A 3 16.51 -36.12 12.98
C GLY A 3 15.54 -36.73 11.98
N LEU A 4 15.35 -38.04 12.06
CA LEU A 4 14.33 -38.80 11.33
C LEU A 4 12.94 -38.28 11.69
N ILE A 5 12.23 -37.71 10.72
CA ILE A 5 10.81 -37.35 10.85
C ILE A 5 10.02 -38.68 10.86
N PRO A 6 9.34 -39.04 11.97
CA PRO A 6 8.58 -40.28 12.04
C PRO A 6 7.47 -40.30 10.98
N SER A 7 7.30 -41.40 10.26
CA SER A 7 6.31 -41.56 9.18
C SER A 7 4.83 -41.59 9.63
N LYS A 8 4.52 -41.12 10.85
CA LYS A 8 3.19 -41.20 11.48
C LYS A 8 2.58 -39.86 11.91
N TRP A 9 3.20 -38.75 11.55
CA TRP A 9 2.59 -37.45 11.83
C TRP A 9 1.36 -37.23 10.95
N CYS A 10 0.30 -36.69 11.54
CA CYS A 10 -0.95 -36.39 10.84
C CYS A 10 -0.68 -35.51 9.61
N PRO A 11 -1.34 -35.74 8.46
CA PRO A 11 -1.07 -35.01 7.21
C PRO A 11 -1.10 -33.48 7.36
N TRP A 12 -1.95 -32.96 8.25
CA TRP A 12 -2.05 -31.54 8.54
C TRP A 12 -0.83 -30.97 9.29
N ILE A 13 -0.14 -31.77 10.11
CA ILE A 13 1.08 -31.33 10.81
C ILE A 13 2.26 -31.28 9.82
N ILE A 14 2.34 -32.24 8.88
CA ILE A 14 3.33 -32.21 7.81
C ILE A 14 3.09 -31.01 6.89
N ALA A 15 1.83 -30.73 6.53
CA ALA A 15 1.47 -29.56 5.74
C ALA A 15 1.75 -28.25 6.49
N MET A 16 1.49 -28.19 7.81
CA MET A 16 1.76 -27.02 8.65
C MET A 16 3.26 -26.78 8.82
N LEU A 17 4.06 -27.82 9.04
CA LEU A 17 5.53 -27.72 9.09
C LEU A 17 6.11 -27.29 7.73
N GLY A 18 5.57 -27.80 6.62
CA GLY A 18 5.95 -27.35 5.27
C GLY A 18 5.64 -25.87 5.05
N LEU A 19 4.42 -25.44 5.40
CA LEU A 19 4.00 -24.04 5.28
C LEU A 19 4.83 -23.08 6.15
N VAL A 20 5.23 -23.51 7.35
CA VAL A 20 6.10 -22.70 8.22
C VAL A 20 7.52 -22.58 7.64
N GLN A 21 7.99 -23.59 6.91
CA GLN A 21 9.27 -23.56 6.21
C GLN A 21 9.26 -22.58 5.02
N ASP A 22 8.13 -22.46 4.31
CA ASP A 22 7.95 -21.56 3.16
C ASP A 22 7.75 -20.08 3.55
N LEU A 23 7.45 -19.80 4.83
CA LEU A 23 7.32 -18.45 5.38
C LEU A 23 8.66 -17.83 5.77
N GLN A 24 9.72 -18.64 5.87
CA GLN A 24 11.06 -18.09 6.02
C GLN A 24 11.50 -17.53 4.68
N LEU A 25 11.92 -16.26 4.65
CA LEU A 25 12.64 -15.65 3.53
C LEU A 25 14.05 -16.25 3.43
N THR A 26 14.13 -17.57 3.43
CA THR A 26 15.34 -18.33 3.18
C THR A 26 15.40 -18.67 1.72
N GLU A 27 16.60 -18.56 1.16
CA GLU A 27 16.98 -19.01 -0.17
C GLU A 27 16.40 -20.41 -0.42
N GLY A 28 15.27 -20.45 -1.14
CA GLY A 28 14.57 -21.70 -1.41
C GLY A 28 15.50 -22.67 -2.13
N LYS A 29 15.35 -23.97 -1.91
CA LYS A 29 16.15 -24.99 -2.62
C LYS A 29 15.88 -25.01 -4.14
N GLU A 30 14.88 -24.26 -4.60
CA GLU A 30 14.59 -23.96 -6.00
C GLU A 30 15.22 -22.63 -6.50
N ALA A 31 15.87 -21.86 -5.63
CA ALA A 31 16.56 -20.60 -5.94
C ALA A 31 18.03 -20.80 -6.32
N ARG A 32 18.49 -22.04 -6.51
CA ARG A 32 19.83 -22.30 -7.08
C ARG A 32 19.79 -22.02 -8.59
N GLY A 33 19.91 -20.76 -8.95
CA GLY A 33 20.13 -20.31 -10.34
C GLY A 33 19.10 -19.32 -10.90
N ASN A 34 18.04 -19.03 -10.16
CA ASN A 34 17.11 -17.94 -10.51
C ASN A 34 17.27 -16.83 -9.48
N PRO A 35 17.51 -15.56 -9.89
CA PRO A 35 17.34 -14.44 -8.97
C PRO A 35 15.94 -14.58 -8.39
N LEU A 36 15.79 -14.41 -7.07
CA LEU A 36 14.54 -14.50 -6.33
C LEU A 36 13.48 -13.63 -7.01
N ASN A 37 12.83 -14.17 -8.02
CA ASN A 37 11.72 -13.55 -8.70
C ASN A 37 10.55 -13.94 -7.83
N PHE A 38 10.36 -13.18 -6.76
CA PHE A 38 9.11 -13.25 -6.02
C PHE A 38 8.02 -13.09 -7.08
N PRO A 39 7.18 -14.11 -7.33
CA PRO A 39 6.08 -13.92 -8.25
C PRO A 39 5.34 -12.67 -7.76
N PRO A 40 4.98 -11.73 -8.66
CA PRO A 40 4.21 -10.56 -8.28
C PRO A 40 3.13 -11.04 -7.32
N ARG A 41 2.93 -10.37 -6.18
CA ARG A 41 1.85 -10.80 -5.29
C ARG A 41 0.55 -10.59 -6.05
N HIS A 42 0.09 -11.65 -6.71
CA HIS A 42 -1.04 -11.66 -7.63
C HIS A 42 -2.36 -11.64 -6.87
N VAL A 43 -2.36 -11.23 -5.60
CA VAL A 43 -3.59 -10.96 -4.86
C VAL A 43 -4.03 -9.58 -5.34
N PRO A 44 -5.07 -9.47 -6.19
CA PRO A 44 -5.52 -8.17 -6.67
C PRO A 44 -6.15 -7.45 -5.48
N THR A 45 -5.41 -6.51 -4.90
CA THR A 45 -5.93 -5.64 -3.85
C THR A 45 -6.66 -4.49 -4.53
N ASN A 46 -7.97 -4.42 -4.34
CA ASN A 46 -8.76 -3.27 -4.80
C ASN A 46 -8.70 -2.16 -3.73
N MET A 47 -8.12 -1.02 -4.09
CA MET A 47 -8.13 0.20 -3.29
C MET A 47 -9.35 1.06 -3.63
N LYS A 48 -10.03 1.51 -2.59
CA LYS A 48 -11.18 2.41 -2.64
C LYS A 48 -10.74 3.82 -2.26
N PHE A 49 -10.95 4.78 -3.16
CA PHE A 49 -10.77 6.19 -2.88
C PHE A 49 -12.13 6.89 -2.80
N CYS A 50 -12.41 7.51 -1.67
CA CYS A 50 -13.53 8.42 -1.48
C CYS A 50 -12.97 9.82 -1.24
N PHE A 51 -13.52 10.80 -1.95
CA PHE A 51 -13.12 12.20 -1.84
C PHE A 51 -14.25 13.02 -1.23
N PHE A 52 -13.90 14.15 -0.61
CA PHE A 52 -14.89 15.11 -0.12
C PHE A 52 -14.87 16.34 -1.02
N ASN A 53 -15.97 16.59 -1.71
CA ASN A 53 -16.16 17.77 -2.54
C ASN A 53 -16.74 18.91 -1.71
N VAL A 54 -16.15 20.09 -1.85
CA VAL A 54 -16.56 21.32 -1.16
C VAL A 54 -17.58 22.06 -2.01
N THR A 55 -18.80 22.27 -1.48
CA THR A 55 -19.87 22.97 -2.21
C THR A 55 -19.91 24.49 -1.95
N ASN A 56 -19.29 24.97 -0.86
CA ASN A 56 -19.26 26.38 -0.47
C ASN A 56 -17.84 26.95 -0.27
N PRO A 57 -16.93 26.85 -1.28
CA PRO A 57 -15.54 27.25 -1.09
C PRO A 57 -15.37 28.74 -0.75
N GLN A 58 -16.11 29.62 -1.43
CA GLN A 58 -16.04 31.07 -1.19
C GLN A 58 -16.64 31.46 0.17
N GLY A 59 -17.80 30.87 0.52
CA GLY A 59 -18.45 31.15 1.81
C GLY A 59 -17.57 30.77 3.00
N PHE A 60 -16.82 29.68 2.90
CA PHE A 60 -15.84 29.31 3.93
C PHE A 60 -14.63 30.26 3.95
N ALA A 61 -14.11 30.65 2.79
CA ALA A 61 -12.97 31.57 2.69
C ALA A 61 -13.28 32.96 3.28
N ASP A 62 -14.52 33.44 3.11
CA ASP A 62 -14.98 34.72 3.64
C ASP A 62 -15.37 34.64 5.13
N GLY A 63 -15.21 33.48 5.78
CA GLY A 63 -15.57 33.26 7.19
C GLY A 63 -17.09 33.13 7.43
N ASN A 64 -17.88 32.97 6.37
CA ASN A 64 -19.34 32.96 6.43
C ASN A 64 -19.90 31.54 6.58
N GLY A 65 -19.59 30.91 7.72
CA GLY A 65 -20.16 29.63 8.14
C GLY A 65 -19.23 28.43 8.02
N SER A 66 -19.80 27.23 8.25
CA SER A 66 -19.06 25.96 8.22
C SER A 66 -18.86 25.44 6.80
N LEU A 67 -17.83 24.61 6.61
CA LEU A 67 -17.53 23.96 5.34
C LEU A 67 -18.59 22.88 5.03
N ASN A 68 -19.20 22.95 3.86
CA ASN A 68 -20.14 21.96 3.36
C ASN A 68 -19.40 20.93 2.51
N LEU A 69 -19.38 19.69 2.99
CA LEU A 69 -18.69 18.57 2.35
C LEU A 69 -19.70 17.56 1.83
N VAL A 70 -19.48 17.09 0.60
CA VAL A 70 -20.23 16.00 -0.03
C VAL A 70 -19.24 14.91 -0.39
N GLU A 71 -19.45 13.69 0.11
CA GLU A 71 -18.63 12.54 -0.25
C GLU A 71 -18.91 12.13 -1.70
N ILE A 72 -17.84 11.97 -2.49
CA ILE A 72 -17.86 11.48 -3.87
C ILE A 72 -16.97 10.24 -3.94
N GLY A 73 -17.57 9.12 -4.30
CA GLY A 73 -16.87 7.85 -4.42
C GLY A 73 -17.83 6.66 -4.32
N PRO A 74 -17.32 5.43 -4.46
CA PRO A 74 -15.90 5.09 -4.53
C PRO A 74 -15.30 5.20 -5.95
N TYR A 75 -14.02 5.56 -6.03
CA TYR A 75 -13.14 5.33 -7.19
C TYR A 75 -12.24 4.13 -6.91
N MET A 76 -12.24 3.16 -7.81
CA MET A 76 -11.63 1.85 -7.61
C MET A 76 -10.33 1.73 -8.40
N PHE A 77 -9.27 1.32 -7.71
CA PHE A 77 -7.97 1.05 -8.32
C PHE A 77 -7.51 -0.35 -7.94
N ARG A 78 -7.04 -1.09 -8.92
CA ARG A 78 -6.35 -2.36 -8.72
C ARG A 78 -4.88 -2.09 -8.45
N GLU A 79 -4.41 -2.48 -7.27
CA GLU A 79 -2.99 -2.44 -6.91
C GLU A 79 -2.33 -3.75 -7.31
N VAL A 80 -1.19 -3.64 -8.01
CA VAL A 80 -0.27 -4.75 -8.29
C VAL A 80 1.06 -4.40 -7.65
N ILE A 81 1.53 -5.30 -6.78
CA ILE A 81 2.77 -5.12 -6.02
C ILE A 81 3.83 -6.10 -6.56
N GLU A 82 4.94 -5.53 -7.02
CA GLU A 82 6.13 -6.24 -7.51
C GLU A 82 7.29 -5.98 -6.56
N MET A 83 8.02 -7.02 -6.15
CA MET A 83 9.24 -6.89 -5.33
C MET A 83 10.45 -7.11 -6.22
N ASN A 84 11.27 -6.08 -6.39
CA ASN A 84 12.42 -6.07 -7.30
C ASN A 84 13.74 -6.06 -6.54
N GLY A 85 14.72 -6.78 -7.07
CA GLY A 85 16.10 -6.78 -6.56
C GLY A 85 16.26 -7.20 -5.11
N PRO A 86 15.72 -8.36 -4.68
CA PRO A 86 15.95 -8.83 -3.33
C PRO A 86 17.42 -9.24 -3.11
N GLU A 87 18.10 -8.57 -2.19
CA GLU A 87 19.43 -8.92 -1.70
C GLU A 87 19.33 -9.48 -0.28
N ILE A 88 19.79 -10.71 -0.10
CA ILE A 88 19.87 -11.35 1.22
C ILE A 88 21.26 -11.11 1.77
N PHE A 89 21.35 -10.40 2.90
CA PHE A 89 22.58 -10.18 3.63
C PHE A 89 22.87 -11.36 4.57
N GLU A 90 24.16 -11.63 4.81
CA GLU A 90 24.62 -12.70 5.72
C GLU A 90 24.14 -12.53 7.17
N ASN A 91 23.70 -11.32 7.54
CA ASN A 91 23.08 -11.01 8.82
C ASN A 91 21.60 -11.45 8.92
N GLY A 92 21.06 -12.09 7.89
CA GLY A 92 19.66 -12.55 7.82
C GLY A 92 18.64 -11.47 7.41
N THR A 93 19.11 -10.31 6.95
CA THR A 93 18.24 -9.22 6.46
C THR A 93 18.03 -9.34 4.95
N VAL A 94 16.85 -8.96 4.47
CA VAL A 94 16.54 -8.88 3.04
C VAL A 94 16.23 -7.43 2.67
N GLU A 95 16.98 -6.87 1.73
CA GLU A 95 16.68 -5.59 1.10
C GLU A 95 15.98 -5.82 -0.24
N TYR A 96 14.93 -5.06 -0.53
CA TYR A 96 14.18 -5.15 -1.79
C TYR A 96 13.53 -3.81 -2.10
N TYR A 97 13.24 -3.57 -3.38
CA TYR A 97 12.45 -2.43 -3.83
C TYR A 97 11.02 -2.85 -4.12
N GLU A 98 10.06 -2.23 -3.46
CA GLU A 98 8.64 -2.45 -3.73
C GLU A 98 8.17 -1.49 -4.84
N LYS A 99 7.68 -2.04 -5.94
CA LYS A 99 7.03 -1.27 -7.01
C LYS A 99 5.53 -1.53 -6.95
N LYS A 100 4.77 -0.46 -6.69
CA LYS A 100 3.32 -0.46 -6.67
C LYS A 100 2.76 0.16 -7.95
N THR A 101 1.93 -0.60 -8.66
CA THR A 101 1.25 -0.13 -9.86
C THR A 101 -0.24 -0.05 -9.60
N PHE A 102 -0.85 1.11 -9.84
CA PHE A 102 -2.28 1.34 -9.67
C PHE A 102 -2.97 1.41 -11.04
N SER A 103 -3.93 0.53 -11.29
CA SER A 103 -4.74 0.50 -12.51
C SER A 103 -6.18 0.88 -12.19
N PHE A 104 -6.72 1.92 -12.84
CA PHE A 104 -8.09 2.36 -12.61
C PHE A 104 -9.12 1.35 -13.12
N VAL A 105 -10.12 1.04 -12.30
CA VAL A 105 -11.22 0.10 -12.63
C VAL A 105 -12.50 0.90 -12.80
N ARG A 106 -12.81 1.28 -14.05
CA ARG A 106 -13.98 2.12 -14.35
C ARG A 106 -15.31 1.47 -13.97
N GLU A 107 -15.42 0.15 -14.10
CA GLU A 107 -16.66 -0.62 -13.87
C GLU A 107 -17.14 -0.57 -12.40
N GLU A 108 -16.19 -0.52 -11.47
CA GLU A 108 -16.49 -0.46 -10.03
C GLU A 108 -16.45 0.98 -9.47
N SER A 109 -16.22 1.98 -10.34
CA SER A 109 -16.10 3.39 -9.97
C SER A 109 -17.37 4.18 -10.29
N VAL A 110 -17.70 5.17 -9.45
CA VAL A 110 -18.85 6.06 -9.68
C VAL A 110 -18.66 6.92 -10.92
N GLY A 111 -17.50 7.57 -11.01
CA GLY A 111 -17.16 8.53 -12.06
C GLY A 111 -16.04 8.07 -12.98
N ASP A 112 -15.65 8.98 -13.88
CA ASP A 112 -14.40 8.86 -14.62
C ASP A 112 -13.25 9.51 -13.83
N GLN A 113 -12.00 9.16 -14.16
CA GLN A 113 -10.84 9.73 -13.48
C GLN A 113 -10.68 11.24 -13.72
N SER A 114 -11.28 11.78 -14.78
CA SER A 114 -11.22 13.20 -15.13
C SER A 114 -12.31 14.08 -14.48
N GLU A 115 -13.03 13.57 -13.48
CA GLU A 115 -14.05 14.34 -12.77
C GLU A 115 -13.42 15.50 -11.97
N LEU A 116 -14.01 16.69 -12.09
CA LEU A 116 -13.53 17.89 -11.40
C LEU A 116 -14.15 17.96 -10.01
N MET A 117 -13.30 18.06 -8.99
CA MET A 117 -13.71 18.22 -7.60
C MET A 117 -12.98 19.40 -6.95
N THR A 118 -13.68 20.12 -6.08
CA THR A 118 -13.11 21.23 -5.31
C THR A 118 -12.70 20.71 -3.94
N THR A 119 -11.40 20.78 -3.63
CA THR A 119 -10.83 20.38 -2.34
C THR A 119 -9.87 21.43 -1.82
N ILE A 120 -9.35 21.21 -0.61
CA ILE A 120 -8.38 22.08 0.02
C ILE A 120 -7.06 22.05 -0.76
N ASN A 121 -6.43 23.21 -0.90
CA ASN A 121 -5.09 23.31 -1.47
C ASN A 121 -4.04 22.78 -0.48
N ALA A 122 -3.78 21.47 -0.53
CA ALA A 122 -2.85 20.80 0.37
C ALA A 122 -1.42 21.37 0.32
N PRO A 123 -0.81 21.67 -0.85
CA PRO A 123 0.52 22.27 -0.90
C PRO A 123 0.64 23.60 -0.15
N VAL A 124 -0.36 24.48 -0.29
CA VAL A 124 -0.37 25.77 0.42
C VAL A 124 -0.58 25.57 1.92
N LEU A 125 -1.45 24.64 2.31
CA LEU A 125 -1.66 24.33 3.72
C LEU A 125 -0.39 23.78 4.38
N SER A 126 0.35 22.90 3.69
CA SER A 126 1.61 22.35 4.18
C SER A 126 2.68 23.42 4.36
N SER A 127 2.84 24.33 3.39
CA SER A 127 3.86 25.39 3.48
C SER A 127 3.57 26.39 4.60
N ILE A 128 2.29 26.76 4.78
CA ILE A 128 1.88 27.63 5.89
C ILE A 128 2.10 26.91 7.23
N GLY A 129 1.78 25.61 7.32
CA GLY A 129 2.01 24.81 8.52
C GLY A 129 3.47 24.81 8.97
N GLU A 130 4.40 24.59 8.05
CA GLU A 130 5.84 24.62 8.33
C GLU A 130 6.33 26.03 8.70
N PHE A 131 5.83 27.06 8.01
CA PHE A 131 6.15 28.45 8.30
C PHE A 131 5.66 28.88 9.70
N LEU A 132 4.44 28.51 10.08
CA LEU A 132 3.90 28.81 11.40
C LEU A 132 4.61 28.00 12.50
N ALA A 133 4.92 26.73 12.25
CA ALA A 133 5.67 25.89 13.18
C ALA A 133 7.06 26.47 13.47
N SER A 134 7.78 26.92 12.43
CA SER A 134 9.10 27.54 12.58
C SER A 134 9.04 28.91 13.27
N THR A 135 7.95 29.67 13.13
CA THR A 135 7.77 30.96 13.82
C THR A 135 7.50 30.78 15.33
N LEU A 136 6.70 29.77 15.71
CA LEU A 136 6.38 29.48 17.10
C LEU A 136 7.52 28.77 17.86
N ALA A 137 8.43 28.10 17.16
CA ALA A 137 9.60 27.44 17.77
C ALA A 137 10.73 28.42 18.15
N VAL A 138 10.62 29.70 17.77
CA VAL A 138 11.64 30.74 18.00
C VAL A 138 11.28 31.66 19.19
N THR A 139 10.11 31.48 19.80
CA THR A 139 9.69 32.15 21.05
C THR A 139 9.77 31.22 22.24
#